data_AF-A0A2L0ET08-F1
#
_entry.id   AF-A0A2L0ET08-F1
#
_cell.length_a   1.000
_cell.length_b   1.000
_cell.length_c   1.000
_cell.angle_alpha   90.00
_cell.angle_beta   90.00
_cell.angle_gamma   90.00
#
_symmetry.space_group_name_H-M   'P 1'
#
loop_
_entity.id
_entity.type
_entity.pdbx_description
1 polymer ?
#
loop_
_entity_poly.entity_id
_entity_poly.type
_entity_poly.pdbx_seq_one_letter_code
_entity_poly.pdbx_strand_id
1 'polypeptide(L)'
;MRITAAMAAGITDRVWSLEEFMVAALAEPAGEKPEPQPLAIPKPEGPARELPAGRGWLRVLPGGSAPSAPPAPQPPPPAPSAAPPQSCDFIDIQQVGSRSMTGDGKWGQTDLAGNMWEWVLDGHGDYSPLCNNCAELTAMSNRVLRSGSWDYGAPAMLSSRRHNGDPSVRHYSVGVRCERTP
;
A
#
# COMPACT_ATOMS: atom_id res chain seq x y z
N MET A 1 -3.51 21.86 -15.30
CA MET A 1 -3.77 22.45 -13.97
C MET A 1 -3.53 21.34 -12.95
N ARG A 2 -2.64 21.52 -11.96
CA ARG A 2 -2.38 20.46 -10.96
C ARG A 2 -3.56 20.43 -9.98
N ILE A 3 -4.36 19.36 -10.00
CA ILE A 3 -5.45 19.16 -9.04
C ILE A 3 -4.88 18.34 -7.88
N THR A 4 -4.88 18.91 -6.68
CA THR A 4 -4.46 18.19 -5.46
C THR A 4 -5.61 17.32 -4.93
N ALA A 5 -5.31 16.36 -4.05
CA ALA A 5 -6.36 15.56 -3.39
C ALA A 5 -7.38 16.44 -2.65
N ALA A 6 -6.92 17.52 -1.99
CA ALA A 6 -7.78 18.48 -1.31
C ALA A 6 -8.70 19.24 -2.29
N MET A 7 -8.21 19.55 -3.50
CA MET A 7 -9.03 20.15 -4.55
C MET A 7 -10.05 19.17 -5.13
N ALA A 8 -9.65 17.91 -5.35
CA ALA A 8 -10.55 16.86 -5.82
C ALA A 8 -11.67 16.55 -4.80
N ALA A 9 -11.36 16.67 -3.51
CA ALA A 9 -12.31 16.49 -2.42
C ALA A 9 -13.17 17.74 -2.15
N GLY A 10 -12.97 18.85 -2.88
CA GLY A 10 -13.73 20.10 -2.68
C GLY A 10 -13.41 20.85 -1.38
N ILE A 11 -12.32 20.51 -0.72
CA ILE A 11 -11.89 21.12 0.56
C ILE A 11 -11.24 22.49 0.30
N THR A 12 -10.65 22.69 -0.88
CA THR A 12 -10.01 23.94 -1.30
C THR A 12 -10.08 24.08 -2.82
N ASP A 13 -10.04 25.31 -3.34
CA ASP A 13 -9.97 25.61 -4.78
C ASP A 13 -8.54 25.95 -5.25
N ARG A 14 -7.58 25.99 -4.33
CA ARG A 14 -6.18 26.34 -4.57
C ARG A 14 -5.21 25.33 -3.98
N VAL A 15 -4.00 25.29 -4.54
CA VAL A 15 -2.88 24.52 -3.99
C VAL A 15 -2.52 25.08 -2.62
N TRP A 16 -2.53 24.23 -1.61
CA TRP A 16 -2.14 24.62 -0.25
C TRP A 16 -0.64 24.81 -0.12
N SER A 17 -0.26 25.78 0.72
CA SER A 17 1.05 25.77 1.33
C SER A 17 1.18 24.57 2.28
N LEU A 18 2.41 24.18 2.58
CA LEU A 18 2.67 23.12 3.55
C LEU A 18 2.07 23.45 4.93
N GLU A 19 2.13 24.71 5.34
CA GLU A 19 1.60 25.16 6.62
C GLU A 19 0.07 25.06 6.66
N GLU A 20 -0.61 25.49 5.58
CA GLU A 20 -2.06 25.35 5.43
C GLU A 20 -2.47 23.86 5.49
N PHE A 21 -1.72 22.99 4.82
CA PHE A 21 -1.95 21.54 4.88
C PHE A 21 -1.76 20.99 6.29
N MET A 22 -0.70 21.37 6.99
CA MET A 22 -0.43 20.89 8.36
C MET A 22 -1.51 21.35 9.33
N VAL A 23 -1.95 22.60 9.25
CA VAL A 23 -3.04 23.13 10.09
C VAL A 23 -4.34 22.39 9.80
N ALA A 24 -4.70 22.19 8.53
CA ALA A 24 -5.90 21.45 8.15
C ALA A 24 -5.84 20.00 8.65
N ALA A 25 -4.74 19.29 8.39
CA ALA A 25 -4.58 17.89 8.78
C ALA A 25 -4.63 17.67 10.30
N LEU A 26 -4.14 18.64 11.09
CA LEU A 26 -4.17 18.58 12.56
C LEU A 26 -5.50 19.05 13.16
N ALA A 27 -6.27 19.86 12.43
CA ALA A 27 -7.57 20.37 12.86
C ALA A 27 -8.74 19.45 12.49
N GLU A 28 -8.50 18.43 11.65
CA GLU A 28 -9.51 17.44 11.28
C GLU A 28 -10.10 16.79 12.55
N PRO A 29 -11.41 16.94 12.79
CA PRO A 29 -12.05 16.27 13.91
C PRO A 29 -11.95 14.76 13.71
N ALA A 30 -11.99 14.01 14.80
CA ALA A 30 -12.09 12.56 14.71
C ALA A 30 -13.28 12.19 13.81
N GLY A 31 -13.00 11.51 12.70
CA GLY A 31 -14.03 11.05 11.78
C GLY A 31 -15.03 10.16 12.52
N GLU A 32 -16.28 10.15 12.03
CA GLU A 32 -17.27 9.23 12.57
C GLU A 32 -16.73 7.80 12.48
N LYS A 33 -16.96 7.03 13.55
CA LYS A 33 -16.65 5.62 13.54
C LYS A 33 -17.38 5.00 12.35
N PRO A 34 -16.68 4.34 11.42
CA PRO A 34 -17.33 3.75 10.27
C PRO A 34 -18.34 2.72 10.75
N GLU A 35 -19.54 2.82 10.21
CA GLU A 35 -20.52 1.78 10.40
C GLU A 35 -20.11 0.55 9.58
N PRO A 36 -20.02 -0.64 10.21
CA PRO A 36 -19.78 -1.86 9.46
C PRO A 36 -20.88 -2.06 8.42
N GLN A 37 -20.56 -1.79 7.15
CA GLN A 37 -21.46 -2.16 6.06
C GLN A 37 -21.33 -3.66 5.81
N PRO A 38 -22.46 -4.39 5.76
CA PRO A 38 -22.46 -5.79 5.36
C PRO A 38 -21.83 -5.93 3.97
N LEU A 39 -20.72 -6.65 3.88
CA LEU A 39 -20.11 -6.96 2.60
C LEU A 39 -20.96 -8.00 1.89
N ALA A 40 -21.65 -7.59 0.81
CA ALA A 40 -22.29 -8.50 -0.10
C ALA A 40 -21.22 -9.17 -0.97
N ILE A 41 -20.87 -10.42 -0.68
CA ILE A 41 -19.93 -11.18 -1.50
C ILE A 41 -20.65 -11.58 -2.79
N PRO A 42 -20.26 -11.03 -3.97
CA PRO A 42 -20.94 -11.33 -5.21
C PRO A 42 -20.80 -12.82 -5.55
N LYS A 43 -21.89 -13.40 -6.07
CA LYS A 43 -21.88 -14.79 -6.53
C LYS A 43 -20.91 -14.89 -7.71
N PRO A 44 -19.93 -15.81 -7.67
CA PRO A 44 -19.01 -16.00 -8.78
C PRO A 44 -19.73 -16.57 -10.00
N GLU A 45 -19.24 -16.21 -11.19
CA GLU A 45 -19.68 -16.81 -12.45
C GLU A 45 -19.33 -18.31 -12.47
N GLY A 46 -20.27 -19.14 -12.95
CA GLY A 46 -20.12 -20.60 -13.03
C GLY A 46 -20.74 -21.39 -11.86
N PRO A 47 -20.54 -22.72 -11.83
CA PRO A 47 -21.14 -23.56 -10.80
C PRO A 47 -20.50 -23.29 -9.44
N ALA A 48 -21.30 -22.83 -8.49
CA ALA A 48 -20.87 -22.51 -7.15
C ALA A 48 -21.93 -22.88 -6.11
N ARG A 49 -21.48 -23.34 -4.94
CA ARG A 49 -22.31 -23.65 -3.78
C ARG A 49 -22.10 -22.61 -2.70
N GLU A 50 -23.18 -22.13 -2.09
CA GLU A 50 -23.11 -21.18 -0.98
C GLU A 50 -22.53 -21.82 0.28
N LEU A 51 -21.69 -21.09 1.00
CA LEU A 51 -21.13 -21.50 2.28
C LEU A 51 -22.14 -21.25 3.41
N PRO A 52 -22.14 -22.07 4.48
CA PRO A 52 -22.98 -21.84 5.64
C PRO A 52 -22.81 -20.44 6.22
N ALA A 53 -23.92 -19.89 6.73
CA ALA A 53 -23.98 -18.56 7.35
C ALA A 53 -23.61 -17.40 6.40
N GLY A 54 -23.86 -17.53 5.09
CA GLY A 54 -23.68 -16.45 4.11
C GLY A 54 -22.23 -16.01 3.93
N ARG A 55 -21.25 -16.86 4.28
CA ARG A 55 -19.81 -16.51 4.27
C ARG A 55 -19.15 -16.61 2.90
N GLY A 56 -19.93 -16.56 1.81
CA GLY A 56 -19.45 -16.59 0.43
C GLY A 56 -19.76 -17.90 -0.30
N TRP A 57 -18.96 -18.20 -1.34
CA TRP A 57 -19.26 -19.24 -2.33
C TRP A 57 -18.07 -20.18 -2.55
N LEU A 58 -18.32 -21.49 -2.54
CA LEU A 58 -17.39 -22.52 -3.01
C LEU A 58 -17.60 -22.73 -4.52
N ARG A 59 -16.60 -22.38 -5.33
CA ARG A 59 -16.64 -22.63 -6.79
C ARG A 59 -16.32 -24.09 -7.07
N VAL A 60 -17.05 -24.70 -7.99
CA VAL A 60 -16.69 -26.01 -8.55
C VAL A 60 -15.64 -25.77 -9.61
N LEU A 61 -14.42 -26.22 -9.34
CA LEU A 61 -13.37 -26.31 -10.36
C LEU A 61 -13.59 -27.63 -11.14
N PRO A 62 -13.45 -27.64 -12.47
CA PRO A 62 -13.56 -28.87 -13.25
C PRO A 62 -12.62 -29.93 -12.68
N GLY A 63 -13.14 -31.16 -12.52
CA GLY A 63 -12.50 -32.26 -11.81
C GLY A 63 -11.09 -32.53 -12.28
N GLY A 64 -10.14 -32.10 -11.48
CA GLY A 64 -8.75 -32.50 -11.44
C GLY A 64 -8.36 -32.52 -9.97
N SER A 65 -7.38 -33.36 -9.62
CA SER A 65 -6.80 -33.42 -8.26
C SER A 65 -6.66 -32.03 -7.65
N ALA A 66 -6.86 -31.91 -6.33
CA ALA A 66 -6.64 -30.67 -5.59
C ALA A 66 -5.41 -29.96 -6.17
N PRO A 67 -5.51 -28.70 -6.62
CA PRO A 67 -4.33 -28.00 -7.07
C PRO A 67 -3.33 -28.14 -5.93
N SER A 68 -2.14 -28.69 -6.23
CA SER A 68 -1.04 -28.68 -5.29
C SER A 68 -0.99 -27.27 -4.70
N ALA A 69 -0.79 -27.17 -3.37
CA ALA A 69 -0.52 -25.89 -2.72
C ALA A 69 0.29 -25.05 -3.70
N PRO A 70 -0.19 -23.83 -4.07
CA PRO A 70 0.45 -23.08 -5.14
C PRO A 70 1.94 -23.11 -4.83
N PRO A 71 2.79 -23.54 -5.79
CA PRO A 71 4.22 -23.56 -5.53
C PRO A 71 4.54 -22.21 -4.92
N ALA A 72 5.26 -22.22 -3.78
CA ALA A 72 5.74 -20.99 -3.15
C ALA A 72 6.15 -20.05 -4.27
N PRO A 73 5.63 -18.79 -4.31
CA PRO A 73 5.67 -17.95 -5.50
C PRO A 73 7.01 -18.16 -6.18
N GLN A 74 7.00 -18.79 -7.36
CA GLN A 74 8.27 -19.03 -8.02
C GLN A 74 8.87 -17.65 -8.18
N PRO A 75 10.12 -17.43 -7.72
CA PRO A 75 10.77 -16.15 -7.95
C PRO A 75 10.56 -15.85 -9.43
N PRO A 76 10.06 -14.64 -9.77
CA PRO A 76 9.75 -14.30 -11.14
C PRO A 76 10.95 -14.71 -12.00
N PRO A 77 10.72 -15.28 -13.21
CA PRO A 77 11.83 -15.62 -14.09
C PRO A 77 12.76 -14.41 -14.13
N PRO A 78 14.10 -14.62 -14.07
CA PRO A 78 15.03 -13.51 -14.11
C PRO A 78 14.59 -12.61 -15.26
N ALA A 79 14.23 -11.37 -14.93
CA ALA A 79 13.74 -10.43 -15.91
C ALA A 79 14.73 -10.46 -17.09
N PRO A 80 14.25 -10.49 -18.35
CA PRO A 80 15.15 -10.42 -19.49
C PRO A 80 16.14 -9.30 -19.21
N SER A 81 17.43 -9.65 -19.33
CA SER A 81 18.60 -8.79 -19.05
C SER A 81 18.20 -7.34 -19.20
N ALA A 82 18.18 -6.66 -18.05
CA ALA A 82 17.85 -5.26 -17.88
C ALA A 82 17.79 -4.52 -19.21
N ALA A 83 16.57 -4.23 -19.68
CA ALA A 83 16.41 -2.94 -20.33
C ALA A 83 17.16 -1.95 -19.41
N PRO A 84 18.08 -1.11 -19.94
CA PRO A 84 18.80 -0.15 -19.11
C PRO A 84 17.77 0.45 -18.19
N PRO A 85 18.00 0.50 -16.86
CA PRO A 85 16.96 0.91 -15.92
C PRO A 85 16.35 2.13 -16.55
N GLN A 86 15.11 2.02 -17.01
CA GLN A 86 14.42 3.20 -17.44
C GLN A 86 14.37 3.95 -16.14
N SER A 87 15.24 4.95 -16.02
CA SER A 87 15.19 5.89 -14.94
C SER A 87 13.81 6.46 -15.10
N CYS A 88 12.87 5.94 -14.31
CA CYS A 88 11.61 6.61 -14.15
C CYS A 88 12.01 8.00 -13.68
N ASP A 89 11.33 9.02 -14.18
CA ASP A 89 11.52 10.38 -13.77
C ASP A 89 10.37 10.80 -12.85
N PHE A 90 10.49 11.98 -12.25
CA PHE A 90 9.44 12.52 -11.38
C PHE A 90 8.07 12.61 -12.10
N ILE A 91 8.07 12.73 -13.44
CA ILE A 91 6.84 12.76 -14.23
C ILE A 91 6.17 11.38 -14.40
N ASP A 92 6.88 10.30 -14.12
CA ASP A 92 6.38 8.93 -14.21
C ASP A 92 5.69 8.47 -12.92
N ILE A 93 5.55 9.37 -11.94
CA ILE A 93 4.68 9.16 -10.78
C ILE A 93 3.25 8.93 -11.27
N GLN A 94 2.74 7.75 -10.98
CA GLN A 94 1.41 7.33 -11.39
C GLN A 94 0.35 7.85 -10.42
N GLN A 95 -0.84 8.17 -10.96
CA GLN A 95 -2.01 8.43 -10.13
C GLN A 95 -2.31 7.22 -9.25
N VAL A 96 -2.56 7.44 -7.96
CA VAL A 96 -2.90 6.38 -7.00
C VAL A 96 -4.08 5.56 -7.52
N GLY A 97 -3.95 4.23 -7.45
CA GLY A 97 -4.95 3.27 -7.91
C GLY A 97 -5.06 3.15 -9.43
N SER A 98 -4.29 3.91 -10.23
CA SER A 98 -4.32 3.80 -11.69
C SER A 98 -3.70 2.49 -12.20
N ARG A 99 -3.01 1.75 -11.33
CA ARG A 99 -2.43 0.45 -11.60
C ARG A 99 -3.12 -0.58 -10.70
N SER A 100 -4.06 -1.35 -11.23
CA SER A 100 -4.54 -2.58 -10.59
C SER A 100 -5.26 -3.47 -11.60
N MET A 101 -4.93 -4.78 -11.59
CA MET A 101 -5.88 -5.87 -11.87
C MET A 101 -5.49 -7.23 -11.20
N THR A 102 -4.27 -7.42 -10.67
CA THR A 102 -3.86 -8.67 -9.96
C THR A 102 -2.79 -8.49 -8.86
N GLY A 103 -2.34 -7.26 -8.57
CA GLY A 103 -1.19 -6.97 -7.69
C GLY A 103 -1.51 -6.25 -6.38
N ASP A 104 -2.80 -6.08 -6.06
CA ASP A 104 -3.21 -5.40 -4.84
C ASP A 104 -2.91 -6.22 -3.59
N GLY A 105 -2.76 -5.52 -2.47
CA GLY A 105 -2.74 -6.14 -1.16
C GLY A 105 -3.98 -6.98 -0.90
N LYS A 106 -3.88 -7.93 0.04
CA LYS A 106 -4.97 -8.87 0.39
C LYS A 106 -6.32 -8.19 0.67
N TRP A 107 -6.33 -6.92 1.07
CA TRP A 107 -7.54 -6.17 1.39
C TRP A 107 -7.81 -5.02 0.39
N GLY A 108 -7.27 -5.12 -0.83
CA GLY A 108 -7.51 -4.13 -1.90
C GLY A 108 -6.64 -2.88 -1.79
N GLN A 109 -5.55 -2.91 -1.01
CA GLN A 109 -4.61 -1.80 -1.00
C GLN A 109 -3.83 -1.74 -2.31
N THR A 110 -3.97 -0.65 -3.05
CA THR A 110 -3.20 -0.40 -4.27
C THR A 110 -1.86 0.27 -3.94
N ASP A 111 -0.93 0.19 -4.88
CA ASP A 111 0.35 0.92 -4.83
C ASP A 111 1.23 0.58 -3.61
N LEU A 112 1.13 -0.65 -3.07
CA LEU A 112 2.00 -1.12 -1.99
C LEU A 112 3.45 -1.41 -2.43
N ALA A 113 3.71 -1.40 -3.74
CA ALA A 113 5.02 -1.67 -4.33
C ALA A 113 5.32 -0.64 -5.42
N GLY A 114 6.28 0.25 -5.16
CA GLY A 114 6.65 1.37 -6.03
C GLY A 114 5.80 2.61 -5.79
N ASN A 115 5.71 3.47 -6.81
CA ASN A 115 5.18 4.82 -6.70
C ASN A 115 5.99 5.67 -5.72
N MET A 116 5.70 5.64 -4.43
CA MET A 116 6.41 6.41 -3.41
C MET A 116 6.77 5.54 -2.20
N TRP A 117 7.93 5.79 -1.60
CA TRP A 117 8.23 5.27 -0.28
C TRP A 117 7.21 5.82 0.72
N GLU A 118 6.73 5.00 1.65
CA GLU A 118 5.74 5.41 2.65
C GLU A 118 6.39 5.42 4.03
N TRP A 119 6.28 6.55 4.74
CA TRP A 119 6.65 6.62 6.16
C TRP A 119 5.77 5.70 7.00
N VAL A 120 6.39 4.98 7.94
CA VAL A 120 5.69 4.26 9.01
C VAL A 120 6.13 4.76 10.38
N LEU A 121 5.33 4.49 11.41
CA LEU A 121 5.55 4.97 12.77
C LEU A 121 6.88 4.48 13.37
N ASP A 122 7.26 3.24 13.08
CA ASP A 122 8.43 2.58 13.64
C ASP A 122 9.75 3.29 13.29
N GLY A 123 10.62 3.36 14.28
CA GLY A 123 12.03 3.62 14.03
C GLY A 123 12.73 2.40 13.41
N HIS A 124 13.84 2.65 12.70
CA HIS A 124 14.59 1.57 12.06
C HIS A 124 15.56 0.87 13.03
N GLY A 125 15.36 -0.44 13.20
CA GLY A 125 16.18 -1.34 14.01
C GLY A 125 15.87 -2.80 13.69
N ASP A 126 16.55 -3.76 14.31
CA ASP A 126 16.32 -5.18 14.05
C ASP A 126 14.91 -5.64 14.48
N TYR A 127 14.37 -6.63 13.77
CA TYR A 127 13.10 -7.23 14.17
C TYR A 127 13.28 -8.03 15.47
N SER A 128 12.46 -7.74 16.46
CA SER A 128 12.38 -8.56 17.67
C SER A 128 11.60 -9.85 17.38
N PRO A 129 12.16 -11.04 17.63
CA PRO A 129 11.46 -12.31 17.42
C PRO A 129 10.27 -12.51 18.37
N LEU A 130 10.20 -11.72 19.44
CA LEU A 130 9.11 -11.77 20.44
C LEU A 130 8.02 -10.74 20.17
N CYS A 131 8.10 -10.00 19.06
CA CYS A 131 7.15 -8.93 18.83
C CYS A 131 5.77 -9.47 18.41
N ASN A 132 4.74 -9.05 19.15
CA ASN A 132 3.34 -9.18 18.77
C ASN A 132 2.69 -7.79 18.77
N ASN A 133 2.44 -7.24 17.58
CA ASN A 133 1.83 -5.91 17.39
C ASN A 133 2.54 -4.77 18.16
N CYS A 134 3.86 -4.71 18.07
CA CYS A 134 4.67 -3.66 18.71
C CYS A 134 4.99 -2.56 17.71
N ALA A 135 5.27 -1.37 18.25
CA ALA A 135 5.86 -0.27 17.52
C ALA A 135 7.20 0.08 18.16
N GLU A 136 8.23 0.32 17.33
CA GLU A 136 9.52 0.83 17.81
C GLU A 136 9.47 2.36 17.94
N LEU A 137 9.14 2.82 19.15
CA LEU A 137 8.90 4.24 19.44
C LEU A 137 10.11 4.97 20.02
N THR A 138 11.21 4.27 20.31
CA THR A 138 12.41 4.88 20.86
C THR A 138 12.84 6.06 19.99
N ALA A 139 13.28 7.16 20.62
CA ALA A 139 13.81 8.30 19.90
C ALA A 139 15.05 7.87 19.11
N MET A 140 14.88 7.67 17.80
CA MET A 140 15.90 7.18 16.90
C MET A 140 16.16 8.19 15.79
N SER A 141 17.39 8.18 15.26
CA SER A 141 17.81 9.07 14.19
C SER A 141 17.05 8.82 12.89
N ASN A 142 16.66 7.58 12.61
CA ASN A 142 15.97 7.23 11.36
C ASN A 142 14.64 6.49 11.61
N ARG A 143 13.63 6.86 10.82
CA ARG A 143 12.32 6.18 10.74
C ARG A 143 12.30 5.21 9.57
N VAL A 144 11.41 4.22 9.62
CA VAL A 144 11.27 3.22 8.55
C VAL A 144 10.46 3.78 7.38
N LEU A 145 10.90 3.41 6.17
CA LEU A 145 10.22 3.65 4.90
C LEU A 145 9.90 2.30 4.24
N ARG A 146 8.70 2.15 3.69
CA ARG A 146 8.19 0.93 3.05
C ARG A 146 7.75 1.17 1.60
N SER A 147 7.45 0.08 0.90
CA SER A 147 6.82 0.06 -0.42
C SER A 147 7.75 0.32 -1.61
N GLY A 148 8.88 1.00 -1.44
CA GLY A 148 9.73 1.39 -2.58
C GLY A 148 9.17 2.60 -3.32
N SER A 149 9.91 3.12 -4.30
CA SER A 149 9.49 4.29 -5.08
C SER A 149 9.85 4.17 -6.55
N TRP A 150 9.35 5.09 -7.36
CA TRP A 150 9.57 5.16 -8.81
C TRP A 150 11.05 5.18 -9.21
N ASP A 151 11.91 5.82 -8.40
CA ASP A 151 13.35 6.01 -8.66
C ASP A 151 14.22 4.81 -8.24
N TYR A 152 13.63 3.71 -7.75
CA TYR A 152 14.36 2.52 -7.32
C TYR A 152 13.98 1.27 -8.11
N GLY A 153 14.92 0.34 -8.22
CA GLY A 153 14.68 -0.96 -8.87
C GLY A 153 13.83 -1.93 -8.02
N ALA A 154 13.41 -3.02 -8.65
CA ALA A 154 12.55 -4.05 -8.05
C ALA A 154 12.97 -4.56 -6.63
N PRO A 155 14.26 -4.69 -6.26
CA PRO A 155 14.63 -5.10 -4.89
C PRO A 155 14.17 -4.14 -3.79
N ALA A 156 13.96 -2.87 -4.12
CA ALA A 156 13.40 -1.88 -3.20
C ALA A 156 11.90 -2.07 -2.96
N MET A 157 11.20 -2.72 -3.89
CA MET A 157 9.75 -2.90 -3.90
C MET A 157 9.30 -4.18 -3.18
N LEU A 158 10.24 -4.94 -2.58
CA LEU A 158 9.91 -6.12 -1.80
C LEU A 158 9.16 -5.72 -0.52
N SER A 159 8.11 -6.45 -0.18
CA SER A 159 7.34 -6.22 1.06
C SER A 159 8.18 -6.37 2.34
N SER A 160 9.23 -7.18 2.28
CA SER A 160 10.20 -7.38 3.36
C SER A 160 11.28 -6.29 3.42
N ARG A 161 11.43 -5.47 2.38
CA ARG A 161 12.43 -4.40 2.36
C ARG A 161 12.03 -3.30 3.33
N ARG A 162 13.00 -2.91 4.17
CA ARG A 162 12.91 -1.75 5.05
C ARG A 162 13.98 -0.77 4.65
N HIS A 163 13.56 0.38 4.16
CA HIS A 163 14.46 1.53 4.02
C HIS A 163 14.36 2.36 5.30
N ASN A 164 15.30 3.27 5.47
CA ASN A 164 15.28 4.21 6.58
C ASN A 164 15.66 5.61 6.09
N GLY A 165 15.22 6.62 6.83
CA GLY A 165 15.58 8.00 6.55
C GLY A 165 15.46 8.84 7.81
N ASP A 166 16.22 9.93 7.84
CA ASP A 166 16.08 10.96 8.86
C ASP A 166 14.69 11.61 8.71
N PRO A 167 13.83 11.59 9.75
CA PRO A 167 12.48 12.15 9.66
C PRO A 167 12.45 13.67 9.47
N SER A 168 13.57 14.37 9.68
CA SER A 168 13.69 15.80 9.38
C SER A 168 13.93 16.09 7.90
N VAL A 169 14.37 15.10 7.12
CA VAL A 169 14.68 15.24 5.70
C VAL A 169 13.46 14.91 4.86
N ARG A 170 13.18 15.78 3.90
CA ARG A 170 12.10 15.59 2.91
C ARG A 170 12.71 15.14 1.60
N HIS A 171 12.14 14.09 1.01
CA HIS A 171 12.58 13.56 -0.27
C HIS A 171 11.38 13.45 -1.21
N TYR A 172 11.58 13.79 -2.49
CA TYR A 172 10.50 13.85 -3.49
C TYR A 172 9.91 12.48 -3.85
N SER A 173 10.59 11.40 -3.48
CA SER A 173 10.12 10.01 -3.66
C SER A 173 9.51 9.41 -2.39
N VAL A 174 9.27 10.23 -1.36
CA VAL A 174 8.67 9.81 -0.08
C VAL A 174 7.31 10.49 0.11
N GLY A 175 6.30 9.68 0.40
CA GLY A 175 4.93 10.07 0.68
C GLY A 175 4.42 9.46 1.99
N VAL A 176 3.09 9.39 2.12
CA VAL A 176 2.41 8.88 3.31
C VAL A 176 1.16 8.10 2.91
N ARG A 177 0.81 7.12 3.74
CA ARG A 177 -0.47 6.44 3.73
C ARG A 177 -1.02 6.43 5.15
N CYS A 178 -2.24 6.94 5.31
CA CYS A 178 -2.87 6.99 6.62
C CYS A 178 -3.41 5.61 7.02
N GLU A 179 -3.23 5.28 8.29
CA GLU A 179 -3.93 4.21 8.96
C GLU A 179 -4.83 4.78 10.05
N ARG A 180 -5.85 4.02 10.44
CA ARG A 180 -6.74 4.39 11.55
C ARG A 180 -7.14 3.15 12.32
N THR A 181 -7.42 3.33 13.60
CA THR A 181 -8.10 2.29 14.37
C THR A 181 -9.52 2.07 13.83
N PRO A 182 -10.06 0.84 13.94
CA PRO A 182 -11.39 0.50 13.44
C PRO A 182 -12.52 1.40 13.97
#